data_AF-A0A2A3MNN1-F1
#
_entry.id   AF-A0A2A3MNN1-F1
#
_cell.length_a   1.000
_cell.length_b   1.000
_cell.length_c   1.000
_cell.angle_alpha   90.00
_cell.angle_beta   90.00
_cell.angle_gamma   90.00
#
_symmetry.space_group_name_H-M   'P 1'
#
loop_
_entity.id
_entity.type
_entity.pdbx_description
1 polymer ?
#
loop_
_entity_poly.entity_id
_entity_poly.type
_entity_poly.pdbx_seq_one_letter_code
_entity_poly.pdbx_strand_id
1 'polypeptide(L)'
;CDAAFKQGARFDRWTPGSAAALRVTEAEIEAARAGCAPALLDALDLAATRIERFHQAQLPRDVELDDPLGLTLGLRWGPLDAVGIYVPGGKAAYPSSVLMNAIPARVAGVPRIAMCVPTPDGVLNPLVLAAA
;
A
#
# COMPACT_ATOMS: atom_id res chain seq x y z
N CYS A 1 21.98 0.87 -0.69
CA CYS A 1 21.47 1.80 -1.72
C CYS A 1 22.08 1.51 -3.10
N ASP A 2 23.40 1.34 -3.21
CA ASP A 2 24.09 1.12 -4.50
C ASP A 2 23.59 -0.08 -5.30
N ALA A 3 23.29 -1.20 -4.66
CA ALA A 3 22.74 -2.37 -5.35
C ALA A 3 21.35 -2.08 -5.96
N ALA A 4 20.48 -1.36 -5.24
CA ALA A 4 19.15 -0.99 -5.73
C ALA A 4 19.23 -0.05 -6.94
N PHE A 5 20.14 0.93 -6.92
CA PHE A 5 20.38 1.80 -8.07
C PHE A 5 20.91 1.05 -9.28
N LYS A 6 21.85 0.12 -9.08
CA LYS A 6 22.36 -0.72 -10.18
C LYS A 6 21.26 -1.58 -10.80
N GLN A 7 20.35 -2.13 -9.99
CA GLN A 7 19.23 -2.91 -10.52
C GLN A 7 18.18 -2.02 -11.21
N GLY A 8 17.84 -0.86 -10.64
CA GLY A 8 16.93 0.10 -11.27
C GLY A 8 17.44 0.58 -12.63
N ALA A 9 18.74 0.91 -12.73
CA ALA A 9 19.34 1.28 -14.01
C ALA A 9 19.29 0.12 -15.03
N ARG A 10 19.49 -1.12 -14.59
CA ARG A 10 19.50 -2.31 -15.44
C ARG A 10 18.10 -2.72 -15.94
N PHE A 11 17.11 -2.70 -15.04
CA PHE A 11 15.78 -3.27 -15.32
C PHE A 11 14.72 -2.20 -15.61
N ASP A 12 14.82 -1.04 -14.96
CA ASP A 12 13.88 0.08 -15.12
C ASP A 12 14.42 1.19 -16.02
N ARG A 13 15.68 1.12 -16.48
CA ARG A 13 16.35 2.17 -17.26
C ARG A 13 16.28 3.55 -16.59
N TRP A 14 16.24 3.55 -15.27
CA TRP A 14 16.10 4.74 -14.46
C TRP A 14 17.21 4.80 -13.41
N THR A 15 17.92 5.93 -13.38
CA THR A 15 19.05 6.15 -12.47
C THR A 15 18.74 7.38 -11.61
N PRO A 16 18.24 7.19 -10.37
CA PRO A 16 17.99 8.30 -9.47
C PRO A 16 19.30 8.97 -9.05
N GLY A 17 19.29 10.30 -8.94
CA GLY A 17 20.48 11.08 -8.53
C GLY A 17 20.83 10.94 -7.04
N SER A 18 19.92 10.43 -6.21
CA SER A 18 20.13 10.22 -4.77
C SER A 18 19.14 9.20 -4.21
N ALA A 19 19.35 8.76 -2.96
CA ALA A 19 18.38 7.92 -2.27
C ALA A 19 17.06 8.64 -1.99
N ALA A 20 17.10 9.97 -1.82
CA ALA A 20 15.89 10.77 -1.64
C ALA A 20 15.01 10.77 -2.91
N ALA A 21 15.62 10.71 -4.10
CA ALA A 21 14.91 10.65 -5.37
C ALA A 21 14.18 9.31 -5.61
N LEU A 22 14.36 8.30 -4.76
CA LEU A 22 13.55 7.07 -4.79
C LEU A 22 12.13 7.28 -4.25
N ARG A 23 11.92 8.33 -3.45
CA ARG A 23 10.64 8.59 -2.80
C ARG A 23 9.82 9.51 -3.66
N VAL A 24 8.64 9.04 -4.07
CA VAL A 24 7.60 9.90 -4.65
C VAL A 24 7.17 10.91 -3.59
N THR A 25 7.16 12.18 -3.97
CA THR A 25 6.81 13.31 -3.13
C THR A 25 5.30 13.53 -3.08
N GLU A 26 4.83 14.21 -2.03
CA GLU A 26 3.42 14.60 -1.91
C GLU A 26 2.96 15.43 -3.12
N ALA A 27 3.82 16.33 -3.60
CA ALA A 27 3.51 17.17 -4.76
C ALA A 27 3.32 16.34 -6.04
N GLU A 28 4.08 15.26 -6.23
CA GLU A 28 3.91 14.35 -7.37
C GLU A 28 2.61 13.54 -7.25
N ILE A 29 2.22 13.12 -6.04
CA ILE A 29 0.95 12.44 -5.77
C ILE A 29 -0.22 13.37 -6.09
N GLU A 30 -0.20 14.60 -5.58
CA GLU A 30 -1.24 15.59 -5.82
C GLU A 30 -1.35 15.96 -7.30
N ALA A 31 -0.22 16.15 -8.00
CA ALA A 31 -0.21 16.40 -9.43
C ALA A 31 -0.80 15.22 -10.23
N ALA A 32 -0.46 13.99 -9.86
CA ALA A 32 -1.00 12.79 -10.48
C ALA A 32 -2.52 12.66 -10.25
N ARG A 33 -2.98 12.93 -9.02
CA ARG A 33 -4.39 12.92 -8.66
C ARG A 33 -5.18 13.99 -9.44
N ALA A 34 -4.63 15.21 -9.55
CA ALA A 34 -5.23 16.29 -10.32
C ALA A 34 -5.33 15.99 -11.82
N GLY A 35 -4.44 15.13 -12.35
CA GLY A 35 -4.49 14.66 -13.74
C GLY A 35 -5.51 13.55 -14.01
N CYS A 36 -6.16 13.00 -12.98
CA CYS A 36 -7.13 11.92 -13.14
C CYS A 36 -8.53 12.45 -13.46
N ALA A 37 -9.27 11.71 -14.30
CA ALA A 37 -10.67 12.06 -14.57
C ALA A 37 -11.52 11.92 -13.29
N PRO A 38 -12.42 12.86 -12.97
CA PRO A 38 -13.23 12.81 -11.75
C PRO A 38 -13.99 11.50 -11.55
N ALA A 39 -14.61 10.97 -12.61
CA ALA A 39 -15.34 9.72 -12.55
C ALA A 39 -14.46 8.50 -12.17
N LEU A 40 -13.16 8.55 -12.47
CA LEU A 40 -12.23 7.50 -12.05
C LEU A 40 -11.87 7.64 -10.57
N LEU A 41 -11.71 8.86 -10.06
CA LEU A 41 -11.51 9.10 -8.63
C LEU A 41 -12.73 8.65 -7.83
N ASP A 42 -13.94 8.99 -8.28
CA ASP A 42 -15.19 8.53 -7.65
C ASP A 42 -15.27 6.99 -7.63
N ALA A 43 -14.82 6.32 -8.70
CA ALA A 43 -14.79 4.87 -8.77
C ALA A 43 -13.76 4.26 -7.79
N LEU A 44 -12.60 4.91 -7.60
CA LEU A 44 -11.61 4.51 -6.60
C LEU A 44 -12.15 4.68 -5.18
N ASP A 45 -12.81 5.80 -4.88
CA ASP A 45 -13.40 6.06 -3.56
C ASP A 45 -14.51 5.06 -3.22
N LEU A 46 -15.35 4.72 -4.21
CA LEU A 46 -16.38 3.68 -4.06
C LEU A 46 -15.75 2.31 -3.78
N ALA A 47 -14.70 1.94 -4.53
CA ALA A 47 -14.00 0.68 -4.32
C ALA A 47 -13.35 0.64 -2.94
N ALA A 48 -12.63 1.69 -2.55
CA ALA A 48 -11.96 1.81 -1.27
C ALA A 48 -12.94 1.67 -0.11
N THR A 49 -14.08 2.36 -0.17
CA THR A 49 -15.14 2.29 0.85
C THR A 49 -15.68 0.86 1.02
N ARG A 50 -15.89 0.15 -0.09
CA ARG A 50 -16.38 -1.25 -0.05
C ARG A 50 -15.34 -2.21 0.51
N ILE A 51 -14.09 -2.06 0.10
CA ILE A 51 -12.97 -2.88 0.59
C ILE A 51 -12.80 -2.68 2.09
N GLU A 52 -12.79 -1.43 2.54
CA GLU A 52 -12.63 -1.09 3.95
C GLU A 52 -13.75 -1.68 4.79
N ARG A 53 -15.01 -1.46 4.39
CA ARG A 53 -16.17 -2.02 5.10
C ARG A 53 -16.09 -3.54 5.25
N PHE A 54 -15.66 -4.24 4.21
CA PHE A 54 -15.55 -5.69 4.24
C PHE A 54 -14.45 -6.17 5.20
N HIS A 55 -13.26 -5.56 5.16
CA HIS A 55 -12.14 -5.97 6.02
C HIS A 55 -12.36 -5.55 7.49
N GLN A 56 -13.06 -4.45 7.75
CA GLN A 56 -13.47 -4.08 9.11
C GLN A 56 -14.32 -5.18 9.76
N ALA A 57 -15.23 -5.79 9.01
CA ALA A 57 -16.06 -6.89 9.50
C ALA A 57 -15.28 -8.19 9.77
N GLN A 58 -14.03 -8.29 9.28
CA GLN A 58 -13.17 -9.45 9.46
C GLN A 58 -12.18 -9.32 10.61
N LEU A 59 -12.13 -8.16 11.28
CA LEU A 59 -11.19 -7.94 12.39
C LEU A 59 -11.39 -9.01 13.47
N PRO A 60 -10.32 -9.74 13.85
CA PRO A 60 -10.43 -10.76 14.86
C PRO A 60 -10.68 -10.13 16.23
N ARG A 61 -11.32 -10.90 17.11
CA ARG A 61 -11.43 -10.55 18.53
C ARG A 61 -10.41 -11.35 19.31
N ASP A 62 -9.87 -10.72 20.35
CA ASP A 62 -9.05 -11.41 21.33
C ASP A 62 -9.84 -12.55 21.97
N VAL A 63 -9.13 -13.62 22.30
CA VAL A 63 -9.68 -14.79 22.99
C VAL A 63 -9.16 -14.77 24.42
N GLU A 64 -10.05 -15.00 25.37
CA GLU A 64 -9.73 -15.18 26.79
C GLU A 64 -10.58 -16.35 27.30
N LEU A 65 -9.95 -17.30 27.99
CA LEU A 65 -10.57 -18.53 28.47
C LEU A 65 -10.01 -18.89 29.84
N ASP A 66 -10.89 -18.98 30.83
CA ASP A 66 -10.54 -19.53 32.14
C ASP A 66 -10.60 -21.06 32.11
N ASP A 67 -9.63 -21.71 32.75
CA ASP A 67 -9.59 -23.16 32.88
C ASP A 67 -10.10 -23.65 34.26
N PRO A 68 -10.44 -24.95 34.39
CA PRO A 68 -10.91 -25.51 35.67
C PRO A 68 -9.87 -25.51 36.80
N LEU A 69 -8.58 -25.25 36.50
CA LEU A 69 -7.50 -25.15 37.47
C LEU A 69 -7.29 -23.71 37.96
N GLY A 70 -8.09 -22.74 37.46
CA GLY A 70 -8.04 -21.34 37.83
C GLY A 70 -7.00 -20.52 37.05
N LEU A 71 -6.51 -21.01 35.91
CA LEU A 71 -5.63 -20.26 35.02
C LEU A 71 -6.45 -19.54 33.94
N THR A 72 -5.97 -18.38 33.49
CA THR A 72 -6.52 -17.66 32.34
C THR A 72 -5.59 -17.83 31.14
N LEU A 73 -6.12 -18.38 30.05
CA LEU A 73 -5.47 -18.54 28.76
C LEU A 73 -5.98 -17.45 27.80
N GLY A 74 -5.15 -17.02 26.85
CA GLY A 74 -5.60 -16.03 25.88
C GLY A 74 -4.80 -15.97 24.60
N LEU A 75 -5.42 -15.38 23.58
CA LEU A 75 -4.83 -15.01 22.30
C LEU A 75 -5.13 -13.54 22.05
N ARG A 76 -4.08 -12.74 21.87
CA ARG A 76 -4.19 -11.32 21.54
C ARG A 76 -3.78 -11.10 20.09
N TRP A 77 -4.57 -10.32 19.35
CA TRP A 77 -4.26 -9.90 18.00
C TRP A 77 -3.66 -8.50 18.03
N GLY A 78 -2.53 -8.31 17.35
CA GLY A 78 -1.89 -7.02 17.18
C GLY A 78 -1.49 -6.80 15.72
N PRO A 79 -1.51 -5.54 15.23
CA PRO A 79 -1.00 -5.22 13.90
C PRO A 79 0.51 -5.47 13.81
N LEU A 80 0.99 -5.61 12.58
CA LEU A 80 2.41 -5.48 12.27
C LEU A 80 2.84 -4.01 12.44
N ASP A 81 4.06 -3.77 12.91
CA ASP A 81 4.62 -2.43 13.04
C ASP A 81 4.81 -1.73 11.68
N ALA A 82 5.10 -2.51 10.63
CA ALA A 82 5.24 -2.00 9.28
C ALA A 82 5.00 -3.08 8.23
N VAL A 83 4.48 -2.68 7.07
CA VAL A 83 4.34 -3.54 5.88
C VAL A 83 4.89 -2.86 4.64
N GLY A 84 5.44 -3.66 3.73
CA GLY A 84 5.81 -3.26 2.38
C GLY A 84 4.85 -3.88 1.38
N ILE A 85 4.28 -3.07 0.48
CA ILE A 85 3.42 -3.54 -0.61
C ILE A 85 4.14 -3.31 -1.94
N TYR A 86 4.16 -4.34 -2.79
CA TYR A 86 4.75 -4.24 -4.12
C TYR A 86 3.63 -4.12 -5.15
N VAL A 87 3.72 -3.10 -6.00
CA VAL A 87 2.77 -2.88 -7.09
C VAL A 87 3.55 -2.92 -8.40
N PRO A 88 3.20 -3.81 -9.34
CA PRO A 88 3.86 -3.85 -10.64
C PRO A 88 3.76 -2.52 -11.40
N GLY A 89 4.83 -2.14 -12.08
CA GLY A 89 4.88 -0.95 -12.94
C GLY A 89 4.36 -1.19 -14.36
N GLY A 90 4.32 -0.13 -15.17
CA GLY A 90 4.00 -0.19 -16.60
C GLY A 90 2.54 -0.54 -16.91
N LYS A 91 2.31 -1.39 -17.92
CA LYS A 91 0.96 -1.74 -18.41
C LYS A 91 0.12 -2.57 -17.42
N ALA A 92 0.76 -3.17 -16.41
CA ALA A 92 0.10 -3.95 -15.35
C ALA A 92 -0.08 -3.13 -14.05
N ALA A 93 0.07 -1.81 -14.11
CA ALA A 93 -0.11 -0.92 -12.99
C ALA A 93 -1.61 -0.75 -12.69
N TYR A 94 -2.14 -1.58 -11.78
CA TYR A 94 -3.54 -1.59 -11.40
C TYR A 94 -3.77 -0.86 -10.07
N PRO A 95 -4.57 0.22 -10.04
CA PRO A 95 -4.90 0.91 -8.79
C PRO A 95 -5.68 0.00 -7.82
N SER A 96 -6.42 -0.98 -8.32
CA SER A 96 -7.10 -1.98 -7.49
C SER A 96 -6.14 -2.82 -6.65
N SER A 97 -4.94 -3.15 -7.15
CA SER A 97 -3.93 -3.86 -6.38
C SER A 97 -3.41 -3.01 -5.22
N VAL A 98 -3.31 -1.70 -5.39
CA VAL A 98 -2.95 -0.77 -4.32
C VAL A 98 -4.00 -0.82 -3.23
N LEU A 99 -5.28 -0.59 -3.59
CA LEU A 99 -6.39 -0.57 -2.64
C LEU A 99 -6.52 -1.91 -1.88
N MET A 100 -6.44 -3.03 -2.58
CA MET A 100 -6.58 -4.37 -1.97
C MET A 100 -5.41 -4.76 -1.06
N ASN A 101 -4.25 -4.11 -1.16
CA ASN A 101 -3.11 -4.37 -0.26
C ASN A 101 -3.03 -3.35 0.88
N ALA A 102 -3.22 -2.06 0.57
CA ALA A 102 -3.06 -0.97 1.53
C ALA A 102 -4.23 -0.90 2.52
N ILE A 103 -5.47 -1.06 2.05
CA ILE A 103 -6.66 -0.88 2.91
C ILE A 103 -6.73 -1.96 4.00
N PRO A 104 -6.54 -3.26 3.73
CA PRO A 104 -6.55 -4.27 4.80
C PRO A 104 -5.46 -4.04 5.84
N ALA A 105 -4.26 -3.61 5.42
CA ALA A 105 -3.18 -3.26 6.35
C ALA A 105 -3.56 -2.06 7.23
N ARG A 106 -4.18 -1.02 6.64
CA ARG A 106 -4.68 0.14 7.39
C ARG A 106 -5.77 -0.26 8.38
N VAL A 107 -6.74 -1.07 7.94
CA VAL A 107 -7.84 -1.58 8.78
C VAL A 107 -7.31 -2.43 9.94
N ALA A 108 -6.29 -3.25 9.70
CA ALA A 108 -5.64 -4.03 10.75
C ALA A 108 -4.92 -3.17 11.80
N GLY A 109 -4.66 -1.88 11.51
CA GLY A 109 -3.98 -0.95 12.41
C GLY A 109 -2.47 -0.82 12.18
N VAL A 110 -1.96 -1.22 11.01
CA VAL A 110 -0.53 -1.09 10.68
C VAL A 110 -0.16 0.41 10.59
N PRO A 111 0.79 0.91 11.40
CA PRO A 111 1.09 2.34 11.45
C PRO A 111 2.01 2.81 10.31
N ARG A 112 2.73 1.90 9.64
CA ARG A 112 3.62 2.22 8.53
C ARG A 112 3.41 1.29 7.34
N ILE A 113 2.85 1.83 6.27
CA ILE A 113 2.66 1.14 4.99
C ILE A 113 3.57 1.80 3.96
N ALA A 114 4.47 1.05 3.35
CA ALA A 114 5.36 1.54 2.29
C ALA A 114 5.03 0.83 0.97
N MET A 115 4.78 1.59 -0.08
CA MET A 115 4.57 1.05 -1.42
C MET A 115 5.85 1.17 -2.24
N CYS A 116 6.21 0.09 -2.94
CA CYS A 116 7.24 0.09 -3.97
C CYS A 116 6.60 -0.20 -5.32
N VAL A 117 6.79 0.70 -6.28
CA VAL A 117 6.35 0.53 -7.67
C VAL A 117 7.52 0.81 -8.60
N PRO A 118 7.95 -0.15 -9.44
CA PRO A 118 8.95 0.11 -10.46
C PRO A 118 8.44 1.12 -11.48
N THR A 119 9.32 2.01 -11.92
CA THR A 119 9.00 3.08 -12.87
C THR A 119 9.89 2.98 -14.10
N PRO A 120 9.66 2.00 -15.00
CA PRO A 120 10.42 1.90 -16.24
C PRO A 120 10.38 3.24 -16.99
N ASP A 121 11.56 3.72 -17.39
CA ASP A 121 11.74 5.01 -18.08
C ASP A 121 11.25 6.23 -17.25
N GLY A 122 11.09 6.07 -15.94
CA GLY A 122 10.60 7.12 -15.03
C GLY A 122 9.08 7.36 -15.12
N VAL A 123 8.33 6.50 -15.82
CA VAL A 123 6.89 6.69 -16.03
C VAL A 123 6.08 6.05 -14.91
N LEU A 124 5.26 6.87 -14.25
CA LEU A 124 4.28 6.44 -13.24
C LEU A 124 2.86 6.48 -13.79
N ASN A 125 2.03 5.53 -13.38
CA ASN A 125 0.60 5.56 -13.66
C ASN A 125 -0.09 6.50 -12.67
N PRO A 126 -0.73 7.60 -13.12
CA PRO A 126 -1.38 8.55 -12.21
C PRO A 126 -2.44 7.91 -11.32
N LEU A 127 -3.18 6.92 -11.81
CA LEU A 127 -4.20 6.23 -11.02
C LEU A 127 -3.61 5.37 -9.90
N VAL A 128 -2.40 4.82 -10.10
CA VAL A 128 -1.71 4.07 -9.04
C VAL A 128 -1.25 5.01 -7.92
N LEU A 129 -0.82 6.22 -8.25
CA LEU A 129 -0.48 7.23 -7.26
C LEU A 129 -1.74 7.76 -6.56
N ALA A 130 -2.84 7.99 -7.29
CA ALA A 130 -4.10 8.42 -6.71
C ALA A 130 -4.74 7.38 -5.77
N ALA A 131 -4.40 6.10 -5.93
CA ALA A 131 -4.91 5.01 -5.09
C ALA A 131 -4.02 4.69 -3.86
N ALA A 132 -2.81 5.25 -3.78
CA ALA A 132 -1.84 5.01 -2.71
C ALA A 132 -2.14 5.86 -1.47
#